data_AF-X1DQC6-F1
#
_entry.id   AF-X1DQC6-F1
#
_cell.length_a   1.000
_cell.length_b   1.000
_cell.length_c   1.000
_cell.angle_alpha   90.00
_cell.angle_beta   90.00
_cell.angle_gamma   90.00
#
_symmetry.space_group_name_H-M   'P 1'
#
loop_
_entity.id
_entity.type
_entity.pdbx_description
1 polymer ?
#
loop_
_entity_poly.entity_id
_entity_poly.type
_entity_poly.pdbx_seq_one_letter_code
_entity_poly.pdbx_strand_id
1 'polypeptide(L)'
;DLKSGDFIIPFEIDKEFGGIYEPFAFEYGLFSGDGYIDRDYPMVCICGEKSKLKDLDVKGTWYKEQIKEGYEEPYNRLNLKGVIDLQLSEHLNDKTRGIPDIIFSWDRESILEFIAGLIETDGNLCQQVNTDNYRIFGNEEKIRDLQILLRRVGINHSTIYCAGEAGEETNFGTRNYTIYCLYIPSYECRDIPTRIKKAIRIGTRYAINNRHPEGKLIDRARKQKIIKVEKLNKPQLVYCFTEPLNHMGVFGNVLTYQCLVETFPSRHDSYDEFQETLKYAYLYSKSVTLVNTHWQ
;
A
#
# COMPACT_ATOMS: atom_id res chain seq x y z
N ASP A 1 5.36 22.09 -18.36
CA ASP A 1 6.13 20.85 -18.10
C ASP A 1 6.31 20.63 -16.63
N LEU A 2 6.15 19.36 -16.21
CA LEU A 2 6.45 18.92 -14.86
C LEU A 2 7.95 19.03 -14.59
N LYS A 3 8.32 19.44 -13.38
CA LYS A 3 9.72 19.61 -12.97
C LYS A 3 9.94 19.05 -11.57
N SER A 4 11.20 18.70 -11.28
CA SER A 4 11.60 18.27 -9.94
C SER A 4 11.20 19.35 -8.93
N GLY A 5 10.52 18.96 -7.86
CA GLY A 5 9.92 19.92 -6.95
C GLY A 5 8.39 19.90 -6.95
N ASP A 6 7.79 19.66 -8.11
CA ASP A 6 6.35 19.77 -8.29
C ASP A 6 5.61 18.71 -7.48
N PHE A 7 4.43 19.08 -6.98
CA PHE A 7 3.51 18.14 -6.36
C PHE A 7 2.57 17.56 -7.40
N ILE A 8 2.35 16.26 -7.33
CA ILE A 8 1.34 15.59 -8.14
C ILE A 8 -0.04 15.86 -7.54
N ILE A 9 -1.05 15.95 -8.40
CA ILE A 9 -2.45 16.08 -8.00
C ILE A 9 -2.78 14.91 -7.05
N PRO A 10 -3.27 15.18 -5.83
CA PRO A 10 -3.70 14.12 -4.94
C PRO A 10 -4.96 13.46 -5.50
N PHE A 11 -5.10 12.16 -5.25
CA PHE A 11 -6.33 11.43 -5.56
C PHE A 11 -6.65 10.49 -4.41
N GLU A 12 -7.93 10.14 -4.33
CA GLU A 12 -8.47 9.18 -3.37
C GLU A 12 -9.28 8.16 -4.15
N ILE A 13 -9.16 6.90 -3.76
CA ILE A 13 -10.03 5.83 -4.28
C ILE A 13 -11.18 5.67 -3.30
N ASP A 14 -12.37 5.47 -3.85
CA ASP A 14 -13.57 5.13 -3.09
C ASP A 14 -13.40 3.79 -2.37
N LYS A 15 -14.15 3.60 -1.29
CA LYS A 15 -14.16 2.37 -0.49
C LYS A 15 -15.05 1.30 -1.09
N GLU A 16 -15.85 1.62 -2.10
CA GLU A 16 -16.80 0.70 -2.71
C GLU A 16 -16.20 0.00 -3.94
N PHE A 17 -15.92 -1.30 -3.79
CA PHE A 17 -15.57 -2.18 -4.90
C PHE A 17 -15.98 -3.63 -4.57
N GLY A 18 -16.28 -4.43 -5.60
CA GLY A 18 -16.54 -5.85 -5.44
C GLY A 18 -15.25 -6.67 -5.30
N GLY A 19 -15.35 -7.85 -4.71
CA GLY A 19 -14.21 -8.76 -4.59
C GLY A 19 -14.64 -10.10 -4.03
N ILE A 20 -13.67 -10.99 -3.84
CA ILE A 20 -13.87 -12.29 -3.24
C ILE A 20 -13.78 -12.14 -1.71
N TYR A 21 -14.82 -12.59 -0.99
CA TYR A 21 -14.76 -12.68 0.46
C TYR A 21 -13.85 -13.84 0.89
N GLU A 22 -12.88 -13.57 1.75
CA GLU A 22 -11.98 -14.57 2.35
C GLU A 22 -12.17 -14.59 3.87
N PRO A 23 -12.83 -15.63 4.43
CA PRO A 23 -13.16 -15.70 5.85
C PRO A 23 -11.93 -15.79 6.78
N PHE A 24 -10.77 -16.22 6.27
CA PHE A 24 -9.54 -16.38 7.05
C PHE A 24 -8.46 -15.36 6.67
N ALA A 25 -8.87 -14.22 6.13
CA ALA A 25 -7.93 -13.20 5.65
C ALA A 25 -7.02 -12.70 6.78
N PHE A 26 -7.54 -12.56 8.00
CA PHE A 26 -6.76 -12.22 9.18
C PHE A 26 -5.63 -13.22 9.45
N GLU A 27 -5.92 -14.53 9.39
CA GLU A 27 -4.94 -15.59 9.58
C GLU A 27 -3.87 -15.61 8.48
N TYR A 28 -4.24 -15.34 7.22
CA TYR A 28 -3.26 -15.12 6.15
C TYR A 28 -2.36 -13.92 6.44
N GLY A 29 -2.93 -12.84 6.99
CA GLY A 29 -2.19 -11.66 7.43
C GLY A 29 -1.17 -11.98 8.52
N LEU A 30 -1.61 -12.65 9.57
CA LEU A 30 -0.74 -13.13 10.65
C LEU A 30 0.40 -13.98 10.10
N PHE A 31 0.06 -14.94 9.24
CA PHE A 31 1.02 -15.85 8.62
C PHE A 31 2.03 -15.11 7.72
N SER A 32 1.61 -14.08 6.98
CA SER A 32 2.51 -13.32 6.11
C SER A 32 3.66 -12.62 6.87
N GLY A 33 3.45 -12.30 8.15
CA GLY A 33 4.50 -11.74 9.01
C GLY A 33 5.38 -12.80 9.63
N ASP A 34 4.87 -13.45 10.68
CA ASP A 34 5.59 -14.40 11.55
C ASP A 34 5.35 -15.88 11.20
N GLY A 35 4.73 -16.17 10.05
CA GLY A 35 4.42 -17.52 9.62
C GLY A 35 5.64 -18.28 9.12
N TYR A 36 5.59 -19.59 9.28
CA TYR A 36 6.56 -20.55 8.73
C TYR A 36 5.87 -21.87 8.40
N ILE A 37 6.50 -22.69 7.56
CA ILE A 37 5.96 -23.99 7.17
C ILE A 37 6.80 -25.08 7.82
N ASP A 38 6.16 -25.91 8.65
CA ASP A 38 6.74 -27.15 9.19
C ASP A 38 6.19 -28.33 8.41
N ARG A 39 6.96 -28.83 7.45
CA ARG A 39 6.53 -29.84 6.45
C ARG A 39 5.37 -29.32 5.60
N ASP A 40 4.14 -29.69 5.94
CA ASP A 40 2.88 -29.31 5.30
C ASP A 40 1.94 -28.58 6.27
N TYR A 41 2.47 -28.06 7.37
CA TYR A 41 1.75 -27.32 8.38
C TYR A 41 2.14 -25.84 8.33
N PRO A 42 1.23 -24.95 7.89
CA PRO A 42 1.37 -23.52 8.09
C PRO A 42 1.24 -23.21 9.59
N MET A 43 2.29 -22.64 10.17
CA MET A 43 2.40 -22.35 11.59
C MET A 43 2.75 -20.88 11.80
N VAL A 44 2.34 -20.32 12.94
CA VAL A 44 2.77 -18.99 13.41
C VAL A 44 3.33 -19.11 14.81
N CYS A 45 4.51 -18.52 15.05
CA CYS A 45 5.09 -18.38 16.38
C CYS A 45 4.61 -17.08 17.02
N ILE A 46 4.02 -17.17 18.20
CA ILE A 46 3.37 -16.05 18.89
C ILE A 46 4.02 -15.89 20.25
N CYS A 47 4.56 -14.70 20.54
CA CYS A 47 5.26 -14.38 21.78
C CYS A 47 4.91 -12.96 22.29
N GLY A 48 5.26 -12.69 23.55
CA GLY A 48 5.03 -11.40 24.19
C GLY A 48 3.57 -10.97 24.16
N GLU A 49 3.32 -9.70 23.80
CA GLU A 49 1.95 -9.15 23.73
C GLU A 49 1.05 -9.88 22.73
N LYS A 50 1.62 -10.50 21.68
CA LYS A 50 0.86 -11.21 20.64
C LYS A 50 0.10 -12.42 21.22
N SER A 51 0.49 -12.93 22.39
CA SER A 51 -0.23 -14.00 23.10
C SER A 51 -1.70 -13.68 23.36
N LYS A 52 -2.06 -12.40 23.49
CA LYS A 52 -3.46 -11.92 23.62
C LYS A 52 -4.35 -12.37 22.46
N LEU A 53 -3.79 -12.62 21.28
CA LEU A 53 -4.53 -13.08 20.10
C LEU A 53 -5.28 -14.39 20.33
N LYS A 54 -4.81 -15.22 21.26
CA LYS A 54 -5.46 -16.48 21.63
C LYS A 54 -6.91 -16.29 22.10
N ASP A 55 -7.19 -15.15 22.72
CA ASP A 55 -8.50 -14.82 23.27
C ASP A 55 -9.30 -13.85 22.35
N LEU A 56 -8.79 -13.57 21.14
CA LEU A 56 -9.32 -12.55 20.21
C LEU A 56 -9.80 -13.15 18.88
N ASP A 57 -10.54 -14.25 18.96
CA ASP A 57 -11.19 -14.96 17.84
C ASP A 57 -10.28 -15.36 16.65
N VAL A 58 -9.01 -15.62 16.91
CA VAL A 58 -8.07 -16.09 15.89
C VAL A 58 -8.25 -17.58 15.65
N LYS A 59 -8.52 -17.96 14.39
CA LYS A 59 -8.79 -19.34 13.99
C LYS A 59 -7.51 -20.17 13.92
N GLY A 60 -7.65 -21.47 14.18
CA GLY A 60 -6.56 -22.43 14.17
C GLY A 60 -6.44 -23.21 15.47
N THR A 61 -5.45 -24.10 15.50
CA THR A 61 -5.18 -24.95 16.66
C THR A 61 -4.02 -24.38 17.45
N TRP A 62 -4.32 -23.86 18.64
CA TRP A 62 -3.33 -23.33 19.57
C TRP A 62 -2.65 -24.46 20.33
N TYR A 63 -1.32 -24.53 20.22
CA TYR A 63 -0.53 -25.48 21.00
C TYR A 63 -0.29 -24.95 22.41
N LYS A 64 0.05 -25.87 23.32
CA LYS A 64 0.47 -25.52 24.68
C LYS A 64 1.63 -24.54 24.61
N GLU A 65 1.63 -23.62 25.55
CA GLU A 65 2.73 -22.68 25.74
C GLU A 65 4.04 -23.42 25.98
N GLN A 66 5.13 -22.90 25.42
CA GLN A 66 6.46 -23.50 25.49
C GLN A 66 7.46 -22.41 25.88
N ILE A 67 8.49 -22.79 26.63
CA ILE A 67 9.63 -21.93 26.95
C ILE A 67 10.83 -22.52 26.22
N LYS A 68 11.51 -21.72 25.40
CA LYS A 68 12.74 -22.14 24.72
C LYS A 68 13.91 -22.00 25.69
N GLU A 69 14.81 -22.98 25.70
CA GLU A 69 16.03 -22.91 26.50
C GLU A 69 16.80 -21.62 26.21
N GLY A 70 17.16 -20.88 27.26
CA GLY A 70 17.84 -19.58 27.16
C GLY A 70 16.93 -18.36 26.95
N TYR A 71 15.61 -18.53 26.93
CA TYR A 71 14.63 -17.43 26.85
C TYR A 71 13.78 -17.37 28.12
N GLU A 72 13.49 -16.14 28.57
CA GLU A 72 12.64 -15.91 29.76
C GLU A 72 11.14 -15.85 29.41
N GLU A 73 10.81 -15.41 28.20
CA GLU A 73 9.43 -15.28 27.77
C GLU A 73 8.92 -16.55 27.07
N PRO A 74 7.69 -17.00 27.40
CA PRO A 74 7.07 -18.10 26.69
C PRO A 74 6.64 -17.71 25.27
N TYR A 75 6.45 -18.73 24.45
CA TYR A 75 5.81 -18.62 23.15
C TYR A 75 4.74 -19.69 22.95
N ASN A 76 3.74 -19.37 22.14
CA ASN A 76 2.75 -20.30 21.63
C ASN A 76 2.98 -20.54 20.14
N ARG A 77 2.56 -21.71 19.68
CA ARG A 77 2.45 -22.00 18.25
C ARG A 77 0.98 -22.10 17.87
N LEU A 78 0.61 -21.41 16.80
CA LEU A 78 -0.69 -21.49 16.18
C LEU A 78 -0.56 -22.31 14.89
N ASN A 79 -1.27 -23.44 14.82
CA ASN A 79 -1.36 -24.26 13.62
C ASN A 79 -2.57 -23.85 12.79
N LEU A 80 -2.31 -23.45 11.54
CA LEU A 80 -3.32 -22.96 10.59
C LEU A 80 -3.65 -24.00 9.50
N LYS A 81 -3.19 -25.25 9.64
CA LYS A 81 -3.56 -26.34 8.72
C LYS A 81 -5.08 -26.55 8.73
N GLY A 82 -5.68 -26.54 7.54
CA GLY A 82 -7.13 -26.63 7.36
C GLY A 82 -7.89 -25.31 7.62
N VAL A 83 -7.17 -24.24 7.97
CA VAL A 83 -7.71 -22.87 8.06
C VAL A 83 -7.27 -22.08 6.83
N ILE A 84 -5.97 -22.11 6.51
CA ILE A 84 -5.41 -21.43 5.34
C ILE A 84 -4.85 -22.44 4.33
N ASP A 85 -4.83 -22.05 3.06
CA ASP A 85 -4.31 -22.84 1.95
C ASP A 85 -2.77 -22.90 2.01
N LEU A 86 -2.23 -24.10 1.76
CA LEU A 86 -0.79 -24.34 1.84
C LEU A 86 -0.03 -23.66 0.71
N GLN A 87 -0.54 -23.66 -0.53
CA GLN A 87 0.15 -23.06 -1.68
C GLN A 87 0.22 -21.54 -1.54
N LEU A 88 -0.87 -20.92 -1.09
CA LEU A 88 -0.89 -19.50 -0.78
C LEU A 88 0.04 -19.16 0.39
N SER A 89 0.10 -20.03 1.41
CA SER A 89 1.05 -19.91 2.52
C SER A 89 2.51 -20.01 2.04
N GLU A 90 2.84 -20.95 1.15
CA GLU A 90 4.18 -21.08 0.56
C GLU A 90 4.59 -19.80 -0.16
N HIS A 91 3.68 -19.19 -0.92
CA HIS A 91 3.93 -17.90 -1.57
C HIS A 91 4.16 -16.79 -0.54
N LEU A 92 3.28 -16.65 0.47
CA LEU A 92 3.42 -15.62 1.51
C LEU A 92 4.70 -15.77 2.35
N ASN A 93 5.23 -16.99 2.47
CA ASN A 93 6.46 -17.27 3.21
C ASN A 93 7.73 -17.00 2.36
N ASP A 94 7.61 -16.91 1.03
CA ASP A 94 8.72 -16.57 0.14
C ASP A 94 9.07 -15.08 0.24
N LYS A 95 10.13 -14.77 0.99
CA LYS A 95 10.60 -13.40 1.24
C LYS A 95 11.20 -12.73 0.00
N THR A 96 11.30 -13.42 -1.14
CA THR A 96 11.80 -12.86 -2.41
C THR A 96 10.70 -12.30 -3.29
N ARG A 97 9.43 -12.49 -2.92
CA ARG A 97 8.26 -12.10 -3.71
C ARG A 97 7.44 -11.00 -3.04
N GLY A 98 6.55 -10.42 -3.84
CA GLY A 98 5.48 -9.53 -3.42
C GLY A 98 4.29 -10.23 -2.77
N ILE A 99 3.15 -9.53 -2.77
CA ILE A 99 1.87 -10.07 -2.28
C ILE A 99 1.22 -10.89 -3.39
N PRO A 100 0.72 -12.10 -3.12
CA PRO A 100 0.05 -12.93 -4.13
C PRO A 100 -1.16 -12.24 -4.79
N ASP A 101 -1.27 -12.34 -6.12
CA ASP A 101 -2.34 -11.72 -6.93
C ASP A 101 -3.76 -12.01 -6.41
N ILE A 102 -3.99 -13.22 -5.89
CA ILE A 102 -5.29 -13.62 -5.34
C ILE A 102 -5.76 -12.68 -4.21
N ILE A 103 -4.85 -12.12 -3.41
CA ILE A 103 -5.18 -11.19 -2.33
C ILE A 103 -5.69 -9.85 -2.88
N PHE A 104 -5.22 -9.43 -4.06
CA PHE A 104 -5.75 -8.23 -4.73
C PHE A 104 -7.18 -8.42 -5.27
N SER A 105 -7.59 -9.67 -5.48
CA SER A 105 -8.97 -9.99 -5.89
C SER A 105 -9.96 -10.01 -4.74
N TRP A 106 -9.49 -9.98 -3.50
CA TRP A 106 -10.34 -9.98 -2.32
C TRP A 106 -11.14 -8.69 -2.18
N ASP A 107 -12.26 -8.78 -1.46
CA ASP A 107 -13.08 -7.62 -1.12
C ASP A 107 -12.39 -6.70 -0.10
N ARG A 108 -12.99 -5.54 0.13
CA ARG A 108 -12.43 -4.53 1.04
C ARG A 108 -12.25 -5.05 2.46
N GLU A 109 -13.23 -5.78 2.97
CA GLU A 109 -13.22 -6.28 4.35
C GLU A 109 -12.07 -7.28 4.53
N SER A 110 -11.98 -8.27 3.65
CA SER A 110 -10.95 -9.30 3.64
C SER A 110 -9.55 -8.69 3.51
N ILE A 111 -9.37 -7.69 2.65
CA ILE A 111 -8.07 -7.00 2.55
C ILE A 111 -7.71 -6.27 3.85
N LEU A 112 -8.66 -5.56 4.47
CA LEU A 112 -8.41 -4.88 5.75
C LEU A 112 -8.08 -5.87 6.86
N GLU A 113 -8.75 -7.01 6.87
CA GLU A 113 -8.52 -8.14 7.76
C GLU A 113 -7.12 -8.74 7.58
N PHE A 114 -6.69 -8.97 6.35
CA PHE A 114 -5.32 -9.37 6.01
C PHE A 114 -4.27 -8.37 6.52
N ILE A 115 -4.49 -7.07 6.26
CA ILE A 115 -3.58 -6.02 6.70
C ILE A 115 -3.55 -5.95 8.23
N ALA A 116 -4.69 -6.14 8.90
CA ALA A 116 -4.77 -6.18 10.36
C ALA A 116 -3.95 -7.34 10.94
N GLY A 117 -4.05 -8.54 10.37
CA GLY A 117 -3.25 -9.69 10.77
C GLY A 117 -1.75 -9.43 10.61
N LEU A 118 -1.35 -8.87 9.46
CA LEU A 118 0.05 -8.54 9.19
C LEU A 118 0.59 -7.47 10.15
N ILE A 119 -0.22 -6.48 10.53
CA ILE A 119 0.16 -5.46 11.51
C ILE A 119 0.37 -6.06 12.91
N GLU A 120 -0.38 -7.10 13.28
CA GLU A 120 -0.20 -7.69 14.61
C GLU A 120 1.11 -8.46 14.77
N THR A 121 1.69 -8.92 13.67
CA THR A 121 2.96 -9.64 13.60
C THR A 121 4.12 -8.72 13.25
N ASP A 122 4.17 -8.23 12.00
CA ASP A 122 5.25 -7.41 11.43
C ASP A 122 5.04 -5.90 11.60
N GLY A 123 3.87 -5.48 12.10
CA GLY A 123 3.58 -4.06 12.32
C GLY A 123 4.29 -3.49 13.54
N ASN A 124 5.03 -2.41 13.33
CA ASN A 124 5.62 -1.60 14.38
C ASN A 124 4.74 -0.36 14.66
N LEU A 125 4.39 -0.16 15.94
CA LEU A 125 3.70 1.04 16.39
C LEU A 125 4.71 2.20 16.54
N CYS A 126 4.61 3.21 15.68
CA CYS A 126 5.36 4.45 15.81
C CYS A 126 4.57 5.46 16.66
N GLN A 127 4.90 5.49 17.95
CA GLN A 127 4.34 6.42 18.91
C GLN A 127 4.99 7.79 18.78
N GLN A 128 4.21 8.78 18.35
CA GLN A 128 4.57 10.20 18.44
C GLN A 128 3.94 10.81 19.71
N VAL A 129 4.22 12.08 19.97
CA VAL A 129 3.72 12.79 21.16
C VAL A 129 2.19 12.63 21.31
N ASN A 130 1.44 12.77 20.21
CA ASN A 130 -0.02 12.78 20.22
C ASN A 130 -0.68 11.80 19.23
N THR A 131 0.10 11.01 18.49
CA THR A 131 -0.44 10.14 17.44
C THR A 131 0.28 8.81 17.39
N ASP A 132 -0.48 7.75 17.14
CA ASP A 132 0.01 6.41 16.88
C ASP A 132 -0.11 6.12 15.38
N ASN A 133 0.97 5.60 14.77
CA ASN A 133 1.05 5.30 13.34
C ASN A 133 1.58 3.87 13.18
N TYR A 134 1.21 3.18 12.11
CA TYR A 134 1.78 1.87 11.80
C TYR A 134 2.94 1.99 10.81
N ARG A 135 3.96 1.17 11.03
CA ARG A 135 5.04 0.93 10.09
C ARG A 135 5.19 -0.57 9.83
N ILE A 136 5.37 -0.95 8.58
CA ILE A 136 5.69 -2.33 8.19
C ILE A 136 6.99 -2.28 7.40
N PHE A 137 7.92 -3.18 7.71
CA PHE A 137 9.22 -3.25 7.05
C PHE A 137 9.31 -4.51 6.19
N GLY A 138 10.04 -4.44 5.08
CA GLY A 138 10.19 -5.59 4.18
C GLY A 138 11.04 -5.28 2.96
N ASN A 139 11.05 -6.24 2.01
CA ASN A 139 11.63 -6.03 0.69
C ASN A 139 10.81 -5.00 -0.12
N GLU A 140 11.37 -4.50 -1.22
CA GLU A 140 10.71 -3.47 -2.02
C GLU A 140 9.38 -3.92 -2.62
N GLU A 141 9.34 -5.12 -3.19
CA GLU A 141 8.19 -5.68 -3.91
C GLU A 141 6.97 -5.82 -2.98
N LYS A 142 7.14 -6.51 -1.85
CA LYS A 142 6.10 -6.67 -0.81
C LYS A 142 5.59 -5.33 -0.31
N ILE A 143 6.50 -4.37 -0.06
CA ILE A 143 6.12 -3.06 0.48
C ILE A 143 5.37 -2.20 -0.56
N ARG A 144 5.73 -2.29 -1.84
CA ARG A 144 4.99 -1.64 -2.94
C ARG A 144 3.60 -2.23 -3.12
N ASP A 145 3.51 -3.55 -3.10
CA ASP A 145 2.24 -4.26 -3.21
C ASP A 145 1.31 -3.94 -2.05
N LEU A 146 1.82 -3.91 -0.82
CA LEU A 146 1.06 -3.50 0.35
C LEU A 146 0.55 -2.05 0.24
N GLN A 147 1.33 -1.13 -0.34
CA GLN A 147 0.85 0.24 -0.57
C GLN A 147 -0.29 0.29 -1.59
N ILE A 148 -0.21 -0.49 -2.66
CA ILE A 148 -1.27 -0.61 -3.66
C ILE A 148 -2.52 -1.24 -3.02
N LEU A 149 -2.33 -2.26 -2.20
CA LEU A 149 -3.41 -2.96 -1.49
C LEU A 149 -4.12 -2.02 -0.49
N LEU A 150 -3.37 -1.23 0.29
CA LEU A 150 -3.90 -0.17 1.15
C LEU A 150 -4.69 0.87 0.35
N ARG A 151 -4.14 1.32 -0.78
CA ARG A 151 -4.81 2.29 -1.66
C ARG A 151 -6.15 1.75 -2.15
N ARG A 152 -6.20 0.47 -2.55
CA ARG A 152 -7.41 -0.20 -3.03
C ARG A 152 -8.54 -0.19 -2.00
N VAL A 153 -8.23 -0.25 -0.70
CA VAL A 153 -9.24 -0.21 0.38
C VAL A 153 -9.54 1.19 0.94
N GLY A 154 -9.06 2.22 0.26
CA GLY A 154 -9.28 3.62 0.64
C GLY A 154 -8.33 4.14 1.73
N ILE A 155 -7.22 3.44 2.00
CA ILE A 155 -6.11 3.95 2.81
C ILE A 155 -5.15 4.67 1.85
N ASN A 156 -5.39 5.96 1.68
CA ASN A 156 -4.92 6.77 0.57
C ASN A 156 -3.58 7.49 0.84
N HIS A 157 -3.13 7.60 2.08
CA HIS A 157 -1.98 8.43 2.44
C HIS A 157 -0.81 7.62 3.01
N SER A 158 -0.83 6.30 2.80
CA SER A 158 0.31 5.44 3.07
C SER A 158 1.51 5.81 2.18
N THR A 159 2.71 5.81 2.76
CA THR A 159 3.94 6.19 2.05
C THR A 159 5.03 5.14 2.21
N ILE A 160 5.87 5.00 1.19
CA ILE A 160 7.04 4.13 1.21
C ILE A 160 8.32 4.97 1.25
N TYR A 161 9.33 4.50 1.96
CA TYR A 161 10.70 5.02 1.87
C TYR A 161 11.73 3.92 2.11
N CYS A 162 12.93 4.07 1.53
CA CYS A 162 14.09 3.23 1.85
C CYS A 162 14.51 3.51 3.30
N ALA A 163 14.46 2.50 4.15
CA ALA A 163 14.79 2.61 5.57
C ALA A 163 16.24 2.24 5.89
N GLY A 164 16.92 1.56 4.96
CA GLY A 164 18.35 1.25 5.05
C GLY A 164 18.81 0.49 3.81
N GLU A 165 20.04 0.74 3.38
CA GLU A 165 20.60 0.15 2.15
C GLU A 165 21.43 -1.09 2.45
N ALA A 166 21.50 -2.01 1.49
CA ALA A 166 22.46 -3.10 1.53
C ALA A 166 23.89 -2.53 1.57
N GLY A 167 24.73 -3.06 2.45
CA GLY A 167 26.10 -2.58 2.68
C GLY A 167 26.22 -1.45 3.70
N GLU A 168 25.11 -0.91 4.22
CA GLU A 168 25.15 0.10 5.28
C GLU A 168 25.67 -0.51 6.59
N GLU A 169 26.64 0.15 7.23
CA GLU A 169 27.19 -0.24 8.53
C GLU A 169 26.27 0.23 9.67
N THR A 170 25.87 -0.70 10.54
CA THR A 170 25.06 -0.41 11.71
C THR A 170 25.79 -0.83 13.00
N ASN A 171 25.25 -0.43 14.15
CA ASN A 171 25.75 -0.92 15.45
C ASN A 171 25.57 -2.44 15.67
N PHE A 172 24.86 -3.12 14.77
CA PHE A 172 24.67 -4.58 14.76
C PHE A 172 25.41 -5.27 13.60
N GLY A 173 26.23 -4.54 12.84
CA GLY A 173 27.00 -5.02 11.69
C GLY A 173 26.51 -4.47 10.35
N THR A 174 27.08 -5.00 9.26
CA THR A 174 26.73 -4.61 7.88
C THR A 174 25.38 -5.21 7.48
N ARG A 175 24.51 -4.40 6.87
CA ARG A 175 23.21 -4.86 6.38
C ARG A 175 23.35 -5.66 5.07
N ASN A 176 22.78 -6.87 5.03
CA ASN A 176 22.90 -7.76 3.88
C ASN A 176 21.94 -7.44 2.71
N TYR A 177 20.86 -6.69 2.95
CA TYR A 177 19.84 -6.38 1.95
C TYR A 177 19.19 -5.03 2.23
N THR A 178 18.73 -4.34 1.18
CA THR A 178 17.99 -3.09 1.32
C THR A 178 16.63 -3.35 1.94
N ILE A 179 16.23 -2.50 2.89
CA ILE A 179 14.96 -2.60 3.60
C ILE A 179 14.10 -1.37 3.33
N TYR A 180 12.83 -1.60 3.01
CA TYR A 180 11.85 -0.57 2.79
C TYR A 180 10.85 -0.52 3.94
N CYS A 181 10.33 0.67 4.22
CA CYS A 181 9.30 0.90 5.21
C CYS A 181 8.04 1.43 4.52
N LEU A 182 6.91 0.74 4.76
CA LEU A 182 5.57 1.27 4.58
C LEU A 182 5.17 2.02 5.83
N TYR A 183 4.67 3.23 5.68
CA TYR A 183 4.17 4.07 6.77
C TYR A 183 2.68 4.36 6.54
N ILE A 184 1.85 4.03 7.53
CA ILE A 184 0.41 4.31 7.52
C ILE A 184 0.16 5.44 8.53
N PRO A 185 -0.34 6.61 8.09
CA PRO A 185 -0.56 7.74 8.98
C PRO A 185 -1.71 7.46 9.97
N SER A 186 -1.58 8.05 11.15
CA SER A 186 -2.50 7.84 12.28
C SER A 186 -3.98 7.99 11.93
N TYR A 187 -4.35 9.00 11.14
CA TYR A 187 -5.74 9.28 10.78
C TYR A 187 -6.36 8.24 9.84
N GLU A 188 -5.56 7.33 9.24
CA GLU A 188 -6.06 6.20 8.45
C GLU A 188 -5.99 4.86 9.22
N CYS A 189 -5.29 4.82 10.35
CA CYS A 189 -5.13 3.60 11.14
C CYS A 189 -6.46 3.10 11.73
N ARG A 190 -7.45 4.00 11.92
CA ARG A 190 -8.79 3.65 12.45
C ARG A 190 -9.54 2.67 11.55
N ASP A 191 -9.29 2.72 10.25
CA ASP A 191 -10.00 1.88 9.29
C ASP A 191 -9.48 0.43 9.29
N ILE A 192 -8.38 0.14 9.99
CA ILE A 192 -7.76 -1.19 10.03
C ILE A 192 -8.22 -1.94 11.30
N PRO A 193 -8.94 -3.08 11.16
CA PRO A 193 -9.56 -3.80 12.27
C PRO A 193 -8.55 -4.67 13.06
N THR A 194 -7.49 -4.08 13.61
CA THR A 194 -6.54 -4.82 14.47
C THR A 194 -7.22 -5.38 15.73
N ARG A 195 -6.77 -6.55 16.19
CA ARG A 195 -7.39 -7.29 17.32
C ARG A 195 -6.91 -6.76 18.66
N ILE A 196 -5.61 -6.57 18.80
CA ILE A 196 -4.97 -6.07 20.02
C ILE A 196 -5.24 -4.56 20.18
N LYS A 197 -5.55 -3.86 19.07
CA LYS A 197 -5.89 -2.42 19.04
C LYS A 197 -4.77 -1.55 19.64
N LYS A 198 -3.53 -1.84 19.24
CA LYS A 198 -2.31 -1.16 19.73
C LYS A 198 -2.32 0.36 19.48
N ALA A 199 -2.88 0.82 18.36
CA ALA A 199 -3.00 2.24 18.06
C ALA A 199 -4.25 2.82 18.74
N ILE A 200 -4.05 3.67 19.75
CA ILE A 200 -5.14 4.27 20.54
C ILE A 200 -5.22 5.78 20.34
N ARG A 201 -4.10 6.44 20.04
CA ARG A 201 -4.04 7.89 19.78
C ARG A 201 -4.20 8.16 18.29
N ILE A 202 -5.43 8.20 17.83
CA ILE A 202 -5.77 8.47 16.43
C ILE A 202 -5.89 9.98 16.20
N GLY A 203 -4.95 10.55 15.43
CA GLY A 203 -4.97 11.94 15.04
C GLY A 203 -6.00 12.27 13.95
N THR A 204 -6.15 13.56 13.65
CA THR A 204 -6.92 14.06 12.51
C THR A 204 -6.00 14.37 11.32
N ARG A 205 -6.51 14.19 10.09
CA ARG A 205 -5.81 14.63 8.87
C ARG A 205 -5.66 16.14 8.83
N TYR A 206 -6.74 16.84 9.14
CA TYR A 206 -6.79 18.29 9.12
C TYR A 206 -6.49 18.86 10.50
N ALA A 207 -5.67 19.90 10.56
CA ALA A 207 -5.29 20.54 11.80
C ALA A 207 -5.43 22.05 11.77
N ILE A 208 -5.72 22.60 12.95
CA ILE A 208 -5.83 24.05 13.16
C ILE A 208 -4.42 24.63 13.35
N ASN A 209 -4.18 25.80 12.75
CA ASN A 209 -2.99 26.59 13.05
C ASN A 209 -3.24 27.41 14.32
N ASN A 210 -2.55 27.12 15.43
CA ASN A 210 -2.74 27.85 16.68
C ASN A 210 -2.51 29.36 16.56
N ARG A 211 -1.71 29.82 15.57
CA ARG A 211 -1.47 31.24 15.31
C ARG A 211 -2.61 31.91 14.52
N HIS A 212 -3.38 31.11 13.78
CA HIS A 212 -4.53 31.56 12.99
C HIS A 212 -5.70 30.58 13.19
N PRO A 213 -6.37 30.58 14.36
CA PRO A 213 -7.40 29.61 14.69
C PRO A 213 -8.60 29.63 13.74
N GLU A 214 -8.92 30.80 13.18
CA GLU A 214 -9.97 30.99 12.18
C GLU A 214 -9.49 30.77 10.74
N GLY A 215 -8.23 30.39 10.56
CA GLY A 215 -7.64 30.12 9.25
C GLY A 215 -8.11 28.79 8.64
N LYS A 216 -7.78 28.59 7.35
CA LYS A 216 -8.00 27.31 6.68
C LYS A 216 -7.25 26.20 7.41
N LEU A 217 -7.90 25.04 7.52
CA LEU A 217 -7.27 23.84 8.08
C LEU A 217 -6.06 23.44 7.26
N ILE A 218 -5.01 23.03 7.95
CA ILE A 218 -3.78 22.49 7.36
C ILE A 218 -4.00 21.01 7.10
N ASP A 219 -3.92 20.61 5.83
CA ASP A 219 -3.89 19.20 5.44
C ASP A 219 -2.52 18.58 5.79
N ARG A 220 -2.51 17.58 6.67
CA ARG A 220 -1.30 16.84 7.07
C ARG A 220 -1.00 15.64 6.18
N ALA A 221 -1.77 15.42 5.11
CA ALA A 221 -1.47 14.43 4.10
C ALA A 221 -0.08 14.62 3.50
N ARG A 222 0.68 13.53 3.39
CA ARG A 222 1.93 13.52 2.63
C ARG A 222 1.57 13.59 1.14
N LYS A 223 2.15 14.58 0.45
CA LYS A 223 1.94 14.78 -0.99
C LYS A 223 3.05 14.14 -1.78
N GLN A 224 2.70 13.50 -2.89
CA GLN A 224 3.70 12.95 -3.81
C GLN A 224 4.42 14.09 -4.52
N LYS A 225 5.74 13.99 -4.59
CA LYS A 225 6.62 15.01 -5.16
C LYS A 225 7.44 14.41 -6.29
N ILE A 226 7.56 15.16 -7.38
CA ILE A 226 8.39 14.77 -8.50
C ILE A 226 9.87 14.92 -8.10
N ILE A 227 10.60 13.81 -8.16
CA ILE A 227 12.03 13.76 -7.82
C ILE A 227 12.87 14.08 -9.06
N LYS A 228 12.53 13.50 -10.21
CA LYS A 228 13.29 13.62 -11.45
C LYS A 228 12.34 13.55 -12.65
N VAL A 229 12.63 14.35 -13.66
CA VAL A 229 12.04 14.25 -15.00
C VAL A 229 13.20 14.15 -15.97
N GLU A 230 13.24 13.09 -16.77
CA GLU A 230 14.31 12.87 -17.73
C GLU A 230 13.78 12.59 -19.12
N LYS A 231 14.42 13.20 -20.12
CA LYS A 231 14.14 12.92 -21.52
C LYS A 231 14.87 11.64 -21.91
N LEU A 232 14.13 10.65 -22.40
CA LEU A 232 14.72 9.42 -22.92
C LEU A 232 15.26 9.65 -24.34
N ASN A 233 16.46 9.13 -24.61
CA ASN A 233 17.17 9.34 -25.88
C ASN A 233 16.66 8.46 -27.02
N LYS A 234 15.86 7.44 -26.71
CA LYS A 234 15.33 6.48 -27.68
C LYS A 234 13.84 6.27 -27.44
N PRO A 235 13.02 6.15 -28.51
CA PRO A 235 11.65 5.69 -28.38
C PRO A 235 11.60 4.37 -27.61
N GLN A 236 10.67 4.27 -26.66
CA GLN A 236 10.38 3.04 -25.92
C GLN A 236 9.05 2.50 -26.42
N LEU A 237 8.90 1.18 -26.40
CA LEU A 237 7.57 0.58 -26.51
C LEU A 237 6.80 0.94 -25.24
N VAL A 238 5.68 1.63 -25.40
CA VAL A 238 4.80 2.04 -24.30
C VAL A 238 3.44 1.41 -24.50
N TYR A 239 2.81 1.05 -23.40
CA TYR A 239 1.43 0.55 -23.38
C TYR A 239 0.55 1.60 -22.72
N CYS A 240 -0.67 1.73 -23.22
CA CYS A 240 -1.70 2.57 -22.65
C CYS A 240 -3.02 1.79 -22.68
N PHE A 241 -4.02 2.29 -21.95
CA PHE A 241 -5.38 1.80 -22.03
C PHE A 241 -6.33 2.98 -22.20
N THR A 242 -7.58 2.68 -22.55
CA THR A 242 -8.66 3.66 -22.64
C THR A 242 -9.71 3.34 -21.59
N GLU A 243 -10.02 4.32 -20.75
CA GLU A 243 -11.08 4.28 -19.76
C GLU A 243 -12.13 5.31 -20.24
N PRO A 244 -13.33 4.86 -20.63
CA PRO A 244 -14.25 5.69 -21.41
C PRO A 244 -15.02 6.74 -20.60
N LEU A 245 -15.02 6.67 -19.27
CA LEU A 245 -15.86 7.54 -18.43
C LEU A 245 -15.11 8.77 -17.92
N ASN A 246 -13.95 8.55 -17.32
CA ASN A 246 -13.16 9.60 -16.67
C ASN A 246 -11.87 9.90 -17.42
N HIS A 247 -11.47 9.05 -18.37
CA HIS A 247 -10.21 9.17 -19.11
C HIS A 247 -8.99 9.27 -18.18
N MET A 248 -9.03 8.52 -17.07
CA MET A 248 -7.99 8.50 -16.05
C MET A 248 -7.53 7.08 -15.76
N GLY A 249 -6.30 6.95 -15.27
CA GLY A 249 -5.70 5.68 -14.90
C GLY A 249 -4.68 5.83 -13.79
N VAL A 250 -4.59 4.84 -12.90
CA VAL A 250 -3.58 4.82 -11.84
C VAL A 250 -2.42 3.92 -12.25
N PHE A 251 -1.22 4.47 -12.31
CA PHE A 251 0.02 3.71 -12.56
C PHE A 251 0.96 3.89 -11.38
N GLY A 252 1.39 2.79 -10.75
CA GLY A 252 2.34 2.85 -9.64
C GLY A 252 1.88 3.79 -8.50
N ASN A 253 0.58 3.79 -8.21
CA ASN A 253 -0.06 4.67 -7.21
C ASN A 253 -0.04 6.17 -7.56
N VAL A 254 0.06 6.52 -8.85
CA VAL A 254 -0.04 7.88 -9.39
C VAL A 254 -1.25 7.96 -10.31
N LEU A 255 -2.16 8.90 -10.05
CA LEU A 255 -3.24 9.21 -10.97
C LEU A 255 -2.70 9.94 -12.20
N THR A 256 -3.00 9.39 -13.37
CA THR A 256 -2.64 9.92 -14.67
C THR A 256 -3.90 10.13 -15.51
N TYR A 257 -3.83 11.06 -16.45
CA TYR A 257 -4.88 11.30 -17.42
C TYR A 257 -4.48 10.67 -18.75
N GLN A 258 -5.43 10.05 -19.43
CA GLN A 258 -5.26 9.52 -20.77
C GLN A 258 -5.17 10.67 -21.78
N CYS A 259 -4.56 10.39 -22.93
CA CYS A 259 -4.49 11.35 -24.03
C CYS A 259 -5.92 11.73 -24.46
N LEU A 260 -6.35 12.95 -24.14
CA LEU A 260 -7.68 13.49 -24.48
C LEU A 260 -7.97 13.48 -25.98
N VAL A 261 -6.92 13.54 -26.80
CA VAL A 261 -7.03 13.49 -28.26
C VAL A 261 -5.96 12.53 -28.78
N GLU A 262 -6.42 11.48 -29.44
CA GLU A 262 -5.57 10.57 -30.18
C GLU A 262 -5.53 11.01 -31.64
N THR A 263 -4.32 11.07 -32.22
CA THR A 263 -4.13 11.44 -33.63
C THR A 263 -3.34 10.33 -34.29
N PHE A 264 -3.78 9.89 -35.48
CA PHE A 264 -3.17 8.76 -36.18
C PHE A 264 -2.40 9.28 -37.40
N PRO A 265 -1.05 9.28 -37.39
CA PRO A 265 -0.27 9.79 -38.52
C PRO A 265 -0.61 9.09 -39.84
N SER A 266 -0.97 7.80 -39.79
CA SER A 266 -1.35 6.99 -40.95
C SER A 266 -2.68 7.35 -41.60
N ARG A 267 -3.44 8.29 -41.01
CA ARG A 267 -4.72 8.79 -41.54
C ARG A 267 -4.64 10.21 -42.09
N HIS A 268 -3.44 10.70 -42.39
CA HIS A 268 -3.22 12.03 -42.97
C HIS A 268 -2.46 11.88 -44.29
N ASP A 269 -2.83 12.68 -45.29
CA ASP A 269 -2.25 12.65 -46.63
C ASP A 269 -0.89 13.37 -46.67
N SER A 270 -0.63 14.24 -45.68
CA SER A 270 0.61 15.01 -45.59
C SER A 270 1.04 15.30 -44.14
N TYR A 271 2.31 15.65 -43.99
CA TYR A 271 2.87 16.09 -42.70
C TYR A 271 2.20 17.38 -42.20
N ASP A 272 1.95 18.34 -43.09
CA ASP A 272 1.32 19.63 -42.73
C ASP A 272 -0.10 19.42 -42.17
N GLU A 273 -0.87 18.52 -42.78
CA GLU A 273 -2.21 18.13 -42.30
C GLU A 273 -2.13 17.46 -40.92
N PHE A 274 -1.15 16.59 -40.71
CA PHE A 274 -0.93 15.98 -39.40
C PHE A 274 -0.53 17.02 -38.34
N GLN A 275 0.32 17.98 -38.67
CA GLN A 275 0.68 19.09 -37.76
C GLN A 275 -0.53 19.95 -37.41
N GLU A 276 -1.42 20.20 -38.37
CA GLU A 276 -2.65 20.94 -38.16
C GLU A 276 -3.61 20.18 -37.22
N THR A 277 -3.78 18.87 -37.42
CA THR A 277 -4.52 18.01 -36.50
C THR A 277 -3.92 18.04 -35.08
N LEU A 278 -2.59 17.97 -34.95
CA LEU A 278 -1.92 18.08 -33.64
C LEU A 278 -2.17 19.44 -32.96
N LYS A 279 -2.19 20.53 -33.73
CA LYS A 279 -2.51 21.87 -33.22
C LYS A 279 -3.94 21.92 -32.68
N TYR A 280 -4.91 21.37 -33.41
CA TYR A 280 -6.30 21.31 -32.95
C TYR A 280 -6.48 20.38 -31.76
N ALA A 281 -5.82 19.21 -31.77
CA ALA A 281 -5.79 18.28 -30.65
C ALA A 281 -5.25 18.95 -29.37
N TYR A 282 -4.16 19.72 -29.49
CA TYR A 282 -3.58 20.49 -28.40
C TYR A 282 -4.52 21.60 -27.90
N LEU A 283 -5.11 22.39 -28.80
CA LEU A 283 -6.03 23.47 -28.45
C LEU A 283 -7.30 22.93 -27.77
N TYR A 284 -7.87 21.85 -28.31
CA TYR A 284 -9.03 21.18 -27.75
C TYR A 284 -8.71 20.62 -26.37
N SER A 285 -7.64 19.82 -26.24
CA SER A 285 -7.21 19.27 -24.95
C SER A 285 -7.02 20.38 -23.91
N LYS A 286 -6.33 21.47 -24.27
CA LYS A 286 -6.11 22.61 -23.38
C LYS A 286 -7.41 23.31 -22.97
N SER A 287 -8.35 23.46 -23.90
CA SER A 287 -9.63 24.10 -23.63
C SER A 287 -10.50 23.23 -22.72
N VAL A 288 -10.60 21.93 -22.99
CA VAL A 288 -11.39 20.98 -22.21
C VAL A 288 -10.82 20.80 -20.80
N THR A 289 -9.49 20.86 -20.61
CA THR A 289 -8.89 20.84 -19.27
C THR A 289 -9.14 22.10 -18.42
N LEU A 290 -9.65 23.19 -19.02
CA LEU A 290 -9.94 24.45 -18.32
C LEU A 290 -11.43 24.60 -17.95
N VAL A 291 -12.29 23.69 -18.40
CA VAL A 291 -13.72 23.68 -18.10
C VAL A 291 -14.06 22.41 -17.34
N ASN A 292 -15.03 22.50 -16.43
CA ASN A 292 -15.52 21.33 -15.72
C ASN A 292 -16.21 20.39 -16.73
N THR A 293 -15.72 19.17 -16.91
CA THR A 293 -16.21 18.22 -17.92
C THR A 293 -17.54 17.55 -17.56
N HIS A 294 -18.10 17.87 -16.40
CA HIS A 294 -19.43 17.44 -15.99
C HIS A 294 -20.45 18.57 -16.17
N TRP A 295 -21.48 18.29 -16.97
CA TRP A 295 -22.72 19.07 -16.99
C TRP A 295 -23.54 18.71 -15.75
N GLN A 296 -23.94 19.71 -14.96
CA GLN A 296 -25.01 19.58 -13.96
C GLN A 296 -26.38 19.70 -14.62
#